data_AF-A0A8T3R1V7-F1
#
_entry.id   AF-A0A8T3R1V7-F1
#
_cell.length_a   1.000
_cell.length_b   1.000
_cell.length_c   1.000
_cell.angle_alpha   90.00
_cell.angle_beta   90.00
_cell.angle_gamma   90.00
#
_symmetry.space_group_name_H-M   'P 1'
#
loop_
_entity.id
_entity.type
_entity.pdbx_description
1 polymer ?
#
loop_
_entity_poly.entity_id
_entity_poly.type
_entity_poly.pdbx_seq_one_letter_code
_entity_poly.pdbx_strand_id
1 'polypeptide(L)'
;IYHGRIAELADSREMIRKQEHTNTEALMSAIPVPDPDLRRKRIILEGDVPSPVNPPSGCRFHPRCPLRKELGEPAICADTVPPLIDLGDGHLAACHFRGTAADPSRA
;
A
#
# COMPACT_ATOMS: atom_id res chain seq x y z
N ILE A 1 4.74 7.34 -4.09
CA ILE A 1 4.43 7.21 -5.54
C ILE A 1 4.91 5.83 -6.00
N TYR A 2 4.14 5.14 -6.85
CA TYR A 2 4.54 3.87 -7.46
C TYR A 2 4.22 3.90 -8.96
N HIS A 3 5.23 3.75 -9.81
CA HIS A 3 5.10 3.84 -11.28
C HIS A 3 4.27 5.07 -11.70
N GLY A 4 4.64 6.29 -11.29
CA GLY A 4 3.94 7.51 -11.74
C GLY A 4 2.50 7.72 -11.22
N ARG A 5 2.05 6.94 -10.22
CA ARG A 5 0.77 7.18 -9.51
C ARG A 5 1.03 7.42 -8.02
N ILE A 6 0.27 8.33 -7.42
CA ILE A 6 0.26 8.49 -5.95
C ILE A 6 -0.43 7.24 -5.38
N ALA A 7 0.30 6.52 -4.52
CA ALA A 7 -0.23 5.35 -3.81
C ALA A 7 -0.78 5.75 -2.44
N GLU A 8 -0.08 6.67 -1.77
CA GLU A 8 -0.43 7.21 -0.46
C GLU A 8 0.27 8.57 -0.26
N LEU A 9 -0.40 9.49 0.44
CA LEU A 9 0.10 10.78 0.88
C LEU A 9 -0.42 11.04 2.30
N ALA A 10 0.43 11.41 3.24
CA ALA A 10 0.06 11.72 4.61
C ALA A 10 1.14 12.58 5.25
N ASP A 11 0.85 13.16 6.43
CA ASP A 11 1.91 13.69 7.29
C ASP A 11 2.93 12.61 7.63
N SER A 12 4.18 13.01 7.83
CA SER A 12 5.29 12.13 8.18
C SER A 12 5.00 11.24 9.41
N ARG A 13 4.36 11.78 10.45
CA ARG A 13 4.04 11.03 11.67
C ARG A 13 2.95 10.00 11.42
N GLU A 14 1.92 10.38 10.69
CA GLU A 14 0.83 9.47 10.32
C GLU A 14 1.35 8.37 9.40
N MET A 15 2.20 8.69 8.42
CA MET A 15 2.81 7.71 7.53
C MET A 15 3.65 6.65 8.26
N ILE A 16 4.21 6.96 9.45
CA ILE A 16 4.95 5.99 10.27
C ILE A 16 4.01 5.14 11.14
N ARG A 17 2.89 5.73 11.58
CA ARG A 17 1.93 5.10 12.50
C ARG A 17 0.90 4.24 11.78
N LYS A 18 0.39 4.72 10.66
CA LYS A 18 -0.75 4.15 9.95
C LYS A 18 -0.47 4.19 8.45
N GLN A 19 -0.20 3.02 7.86
CA GLN A 19 -0.03 2.89 6.42
C GLN A 19 -1.29 2.28 5.80
N GLU A 20 -1.94 3.04 4.95
CA GLU A 20 -3.21 2.69 4.32
C GLU A 20 -3.00 2.07 2.93
N HIS A 21 -1.77 2.05 2.43
CA HIS A 21 -1.41 1.33 1.21
C HIS A 21 -0.29 0.32 1.47
N THR A 22 -0.48 -0.93 1.03
CA THR A 22 0.43 -2.04 1.31
C THR A 22 1.86 -1.84 0.78
N ASN A 23 2.01 -1.11 -0.34
CA ASN A 23 3.34 -0.65 -0.79
C ASN A 23 4.05 0.21 0.26
N THR A 24 3.35 1.18 0.86
CA THR A 24 3.89 2.05 1.91
C THR A 24 4.21 1.25 3.17
N GLU A 25 3.31 0.35 3.58
CA GLU A 25 3.54 -0.56 4.70
C GLU A 25 4.82 -1.38 4.51
N ALA A 26 5.02 -1.93 3.32
CA ALA A 26 6.23 -2.69 2.99
C ALA A 26 7.49 -1.82 3.06
N LEU A 27 7.45 -0.59 2.52
CA LEU A 27 8.57 0.36 2.64
C LEU A 27 8.89 0.70 4.10
N MET A 28 7.88 0.98 4.92
CA MET A 28 8.05 1.31 6.34
C MET A 28 8.57 0.12 7.16
N SER A 29 8.18 -1.10 6.79
CA SER A 29 8.68 -2.32 7.43
C SER A 29 10.18 -2.57 7.21
N ALA A 30 10.78 -1.94 6.20
CA ALA A 30 12.20 -2.06 5.88
C ALA A 30 13.08 -1.05 6.63
N ILE A 31 12.49 -0.09 7.34
CA ILE A 31 13.23 0.90 8.14
C ILE A 31 13.78 0.20 9.39
N PRO A 32 15.11 0.25 9.62
CA PRO A 32 15.71 -0.36 10.80
C PRO A 32 15.29 0.39 12.08
N VAL A 33 15.07 -0.36 13.16
CA VAL A 33 14.87 0.21 14.49
C VAL A 33 16.24 0.44 15.11
N PRO A 34 16.55 1.63 15.67
CA PRO A 34 17.86 1.91 16.26
C PRO A 34 18.21 1.02 17.46
N ASP A 35 17.19 0.56 18.17
CA ASP A 35 17.33 -0.36 19.30
C ASP A 35 17.69 -1.76 18.80
N PRO A 36 18.86 -2.32 19.21
CA PRO A 36 19.32 -3.62 18.76
C PRO A 36 18.46 -4.80 19.24
N ASP A 37 17.69 -4.63 20.32
CA ASP A 37 16.81 -5.65 20.89
C ASP A 37 15.42 -5.63 20.22
N LEU A 38 15.08 -4.54 19.56
CA LEU A 38 13.85 -4.43 18.79
C LEU A 38 14.05 -4.89 17.34
N ARG A 39 13.19 -5.81 16.90
CA ARG A 39 13.12 -6.26 15.51
C ARG A 39 11.73 -5.99 14.96
N ARG A 40 11.67 -5.19 13.88
CA ARG A 40 10.43 -4.99 13.13
C ARG A 40 10.23 -6.20 12.19
N LYS A 41 8.99 -6.68 12.08
CA LYS A 41 8.65 -7.71 11.09
C LYS A 41 8.74 -7.09 9.70
N ARG A 42 9.71 -7.54 8.91
CA ARG A 42 9.90 -7.07 7.54
C ARG A 42 8.88 -7.73 6.62
N ILE A 43 8.22 -6.93 5.79
CA ILE A 43 7.37 -7.41 4.70
C ILE A 43 8.26 -7.59 3.48
N ILE A 44 8.38 -8.82 3.00
CA ILE A 44 9.12 -9.14 1.78
C ILE A 44 8.10 -9.23 0.65
N LEU A 45 8.18 -8.30 -0.29
CA LEU A 45 7.32 -8.32 -1.47
C LEU A 45 7.83 -9.35 -2.47
N GLU A 46 6.95 -10.27 -2.84
CA GLU A 46 7.23 -11.30 -3.84
C GLU A 46 7.07 -10.77 -5.27
N GLY A 47 7.75 -11.43 -6.21
CA GLY A 47 7.74 -11.08 -7.62
C GLY A 47 8.60 -9.87 -7.99
N ASP A 48 8.85 -9.74 -9.29
CA ASP A 48 9.69 -8.68 -9.84
C ASP A 48 8.97 -7.34 -9.92
N VAL A 49 9.76 -6.26 -9.91
CA VAL A 49 9.25 -4.90 -10.18
C VAL A 49 8.77 -4.87 -11.64
N PRO A 50 7.50 -4.53 -11.91
CA PRO A 50 6.98 -4.47 -13.27
C PRO A 50 7.69 -3.39 -14.10
N SER A 51 7.65 -3.50 -15.43
CA SER A 51 8.23 -2.48 -16.31
C SER A 51 7.48 -1.14 -16.20
N PRO A 52 8.18 0.01 -16.11
CA PRO A 52 7.54 1.32 -16.20
C PRO A 52 6.94 1.63 -17.58
N VAL A 53 7.45 0.99 -18.64
CA VAL A 53 6.99 1.20 -20.03
C VAL A 53 5.62 0.57 -20.26
N ASN A 54 5.40 -0.62 -19.70
CA ASN A 54 4.15 -1.37 -19.77
C ASN A 54 3.64 -1.64 -18.35
N PRO A 55 3.12 -0.62 -17.65
CA PRO A 55 2.66 -0.79 -16.29
C PRO A 55 1.43 -1.70 -16.25
N PRO A 56 1.21 -2.43 -15.15
CA PRO A 56 -0.02 -3.21 -14.96
C PRO A 56 -1.28 -2.34 -15.08
N SER A 57 -2.37 -2.94 -15.54
CA SER A 57 -3.70 -2.32 -15.53
C SER A 57 -4.21 -2.14 -14.10
N GLY A 58 -5.28 -1.36 -13.93
CA GLY A 58 -5.87 -1.12 -12.62
C GLY A 58 -4.89 -0.56 -11.59
N CYS A 59 -4.82 -1.19 -10.41
CA CYS A 59 -3.84 -0.84 -9.38
C CYS A 59 -2.44 -1.29 -9.80
N ARG A 60 -1.53 -0.35 -10.12
CA ARG A 60 -0.15 -0.67 -10.58
C ARG A 60 0.66 -1.56 -9.62
N PHE A 61 0.25 -1.66 -8.36
CA PHE A 61 0.89 -2.51 -7.34
C PHE A 61 0.27 -3.91 -7.23
N HIS A 62 -0.88 -4.19 -7.87
CA HIS A 62 -1.61 -5.45 -7.74
C HIS A 62 -0.77 -6.72 -7.98
N PRO A 63 0.24 -6.77 -8.89
CA PRO A 63 1.01 -7.99 -9.09
C PRO A 63 1.87 -8.38 -7.89
N ARG A 64 2.21 -7.40 -7.03
CA ARG A 64 3.08 -7.57 -5.86
C ARG A 64 2.36 -7.35 -4.54
N CYS A 65 1.06 -7.11 -4.58
CA CYS A 65 0.27 -6.74 -3.40
C CYS A 65 -0.05 -7.98 -2.55
N PRO A 66 0.52 -8.12 -1.33
CA PRO A 66 0.21 -9.27 -0.47
C PRO A 66 -1.25 -9.25 -0.01
N LEU A 67 -1.82 -8.07 0.25
CA LEU A 67 -3.25 -7.94 0.58
C LEU A 67 -4.16 -8.50 -0.53
N ARG A 68 -3.82 -8.28 -1.81
CA ARG A 68 -4.58 -8.88 -2.92
C ARG A 68 -4.51 -10.40 -2.87
N LYS A 69 -3.35 -10.98 -2.58
CA LYS A 69 -3.19 -12.44 -2.45
C LYS A 69 -4.00 -12.98 -1.27
N GLU A 70 -3.93 -12.31 -0.11
CA GLU A 70 -4.68 -12.66 1.10
C GLU A 70 -6.20 -12.63 0.87
N LEU A 71 -6.69 -11.66 0.08
CA LEU A 71 -8.10 -11.51 -0.27
C LEU A 71 -8.56 -12.43 -1.43
N GLY A 72 -7.73 -13.36 -1.90
CA GLY A 72 -8.11 -14.31 -2.97
C GLY A 72 -8.09 -13.69 -4.38
N GLU A 73 -7.18 -12.74 -4.62
CA GLU A 73 -6.92 -12.15 -5.93
C GLU A 73 -8.12 -11.42 -6.61
N PRO A 74 -8.83 -10.52 -5.90
CA PRO A 74 -10.00 -9.84 -6.45
C PRO A 74 -9.70 -9.08 -7.75
N ALA A 75 -10.57 -9.29 -8.75
CA ALA A 75 -10.40 -8.77 -10.11
C ALA A 75 -10.36 -7.23 -10.17
N ILE A 76 -11.11 -6.54 -9.29
CA ILE A 76 -11.14 -5.08 -9.21
C ILE A 76 -9.75 -4.43 -9.10
N CYS A 77 -8.78 -5.11 -8.46
CA CYS A 77 -7.40 -4.63 -8.37
C CYS A 77 -6.66 -4.65 -9.71
N ALA A 78 -6.97 -5.59 -10.60
CA ALA A 78 -6.37 -5.69 -11.93
C ALA A 78 -7.13 -4.86 -12.98
N ASP A 79 -8.44 -4.71 -12.79
CA ASP A 79 -9.33 -4.12 -13.79
C ASP A 79 -9.51 -2.61 -13.61
N THR A 80 -9.56 -2.15 -12.36
CA THR A 80 -9.93 -0.77 -12.02
C THR A 80 -8.81 -0.06 -11.28
N VAL A 81 -8.51 1.18 -11.69
CA VAL A 81 -7.56 2.03 -10.98
C VAL A 81 -8.25 2.49 -9.68
N PRO A 82 -7.65 2.25 -8.49
CA PRO A 82 -8.24 2.72 -7.24
C PRO A 82 -8.24 4.25 -7.20
N PRO A 83 -9.35 4.88 -6.77
CA PRO A 83 -9.39 6.33 -6.56
C PRO A 83 -8.46 6.71 -5.41
N LEU A 84 -7.88 7.91 -5.47
CA LEU A 84 -7.17 8.50 -4.35
C LEU A 84 -8.22 9.13 -3.42
N ILE A 85 -8.45 8.52 -2.25
CA ILE A 85 -9.50 8.92 -1.31
C ILE A 85 -8.87 9.64 -0.12
N ASP A 86 -9.49 10.74 0.32
CA ASP A 86 -9.17 11.41 1.59
C ASP A 86 -9.78 10.65 2.75
N LEU A 87 -8.90 10.26 3.65
CA LEU A 87 -9.18 9.41 4.78
C LEU A 87 -9.38 10.18 6.09
N GLY A 88 -9.28 11.51 6.03
CA GLY A 88 -9.19 12.41 7.17
C GLY A 88 -7.79 13.00 7.32
N ASP A 89 -7.72 14.22 7.86
CA ASP A 89 -6.47 14.91 8.22
C ASP A 89 -5.43 15.04 7.08
N GLY A 90 -5.88 15.03 5.83
CA GLY A 90 -5.02 15.09 4.65
C GLY A 90 -4.28 13.79 4.34
N HIS A 91 -4.69 12.67 4.96
CA HIS A 91 -4.19 11.33 4.64
C HIS A 91 -4.96 10.79 3.44
N LEU A 92 -4.31 10.68 2.30
CA LEU A 92 -4.86 10.16 1.06
C LEU A 92 -4.28 8.78 0.75
N ALA A 93 -5.12 7.81 0.35
CA ALA A 93 -4.64 6.52 -0.14
C ALA A 93 -5.42 6.05 -1.38
N ALA A 94 -4.73 5.33 -2.27
CA ALA A 94 -5.30 4.74 -3.47
C ALA A 94 -5.34 3.22 -3.34
N CYS A 95 -6.29 2.70 -2.57
CA CYS A 95 -6.51 1.27 -2.38
C CYS A 95 -8.00 0.93 -2.47
N HIS A 96 -8.34 -0.23 -3.03
CA HIS A 96 -9.74 -0.71 -3.09
C HIS A 96 -10.23 -1.29 -1.77
N PHE A 97 -9.31 -1.72 -0.89
CA PHE A 97 -9.64 -2.52 0.30
C PHE A 97 -9.16 -1.90 1.63
N ARG A 98 -8.20 -0.97 1.57
CA ARG A 98 -7.76 -0.19 2.73
C ARG A 98 -8.10 1.28 2.52
N GLY A 99 -8.28 2.04 3.60
CA GLY A 99 -8.67 3.44 3.48
C GLY A 99 -10.06 3.63 2.86
N THR A 100 -10.97 2.68 3.06
CA THR A 100 -12.39 2.89 2.74
C THR A 100 -13.19 2.87 4.03
N ALA A 101 -14.43 3.36 4.01
CA ALA A 101 -15.34 3.25 5.15
C ALA A 101 -15.61 1.77 5.56
N ALA A 102 -15.28 0.81 4.69
CA ALA A 102 -15.43 -0.63 4.93
C ALA A 102 -14.14 -1.30 5.46
N ASP A 103 -13.07 -0.53 5.73
CA ASP A 103 -11.82 -1.07 6.28
C ASP A 103 -11.99 -1.40 7.78
N PRO A 104 -11.89 -2.68 8.19
CA PRO A 104 -12.08 -3.10 9.57
C PRO A 104 -10.97 -2.59 10.52
N SER A 105 -9.87 -2.05 10.00
CA SER A 105 -8.80 -1.43 10.81
C SER A 105 -9.08 0.02 11.22
N ARG A 106 -10.25 0.57 10.84
CA ARG A 106 -10.68 1.95 11.13
C ARG A 106 -11.78 2.07 12.19
N ALA A 107 -12.28 0.96 12.77
CA ALA A 107 -13.27 0.93 13.84
C ALA A 107 -12.64 0.97 15.23
#